data_AF-A0A9X9A4D5-F1
#
_entry.id   AF-A0A9X9A4D5-F1
#
_cell.length_a   1.000
_cell.length_b   1.000
_cell.length_c   1.000
_cell.angle_alpha   90.00
_cell.angle_beta   90.00
_cell.angle_gamma   90.00
#
_symmetry.space_group_name_H-M   'P 1'
#
loop_
_entity.id
_entity.type
_entity.pdbx_description
1 polymer ?
#
loop_
_entity_poly.entity_id
_entity_poly.type
_entity_poly.pdbx_seq_one_letter_code
_entity_poly.pdbx_strand_id
1 'polypeptide(L)' 'MRKIISVLVIFFMTGSIFAGGAVHAKAEGKHEWNTNKFLNIAHRGASGHAPEHTFASYDLV' A
#
# COMPACT_ATOMS: atom_id res chain seq x y z
N MET A 1 31.47 -41.31 -5.71
CA MET A 1 31.60 -39.85 -5.51
C MET A 1 30.87 -39.01 -6.57
N ARG A 2 31.24 -39.08 -7.88
CA ARG A 2 30.62 -38.25 -8.93
C ARG A 2 29.09 -38.38 -9.06
N LYS A 3 28.55 -39.60 -8.95
CA LYS A 3 27.08 -39.85 -9.03
C LYS A 3 26.30 -39.30 -7.82
N ILE A 4 26.92 -39.29 -6.64
CA ILE A 4 26.31 -38.79 -5.39
C ILE A 4 26.22 -37.26 -5.42
N ILE A 5 27.28 -36.62 -5.90
CA ILE A 5 27.33 -35.16 -6.10
C ILE A 5 26.26 -34.74 -7.10
N SER A 6 26.08 -35.49 -8.18
CA SER A 6 25.04 -35.19 -9.19
C SER A 6 23.62 -35.27 -8.63
N VAL A 7 23.34 -36.22 -7.75
CA VAL A 7 22.01 -36.38 -7.12
C VAL A 7 21.74 -35.24 -6.13
N LEU A 8 22.74 -34.83 -5.35
CA LEU A 8 22.60 -33.73 -4.40
C LEU A 8 22.37 -32.38 -5.10
N VAL A 9 23.02 -32.14 -6.24
CA VAL A 9 22.81 -30.92 -7.04
C VAL A 9 21.39 -30.88 -7.61
N ILE A 10 20.88 -32.02 -8.11
CA ILE A 10 19.52 -32.10 -8.63
C ILE A 10 18.49 -31.88 -7.52
N PHE A 11 18.71 -32.45 -6.33
CA PHE A 11 17.83 -32.26 -5.17
C PHE A 11 17.79 -30.80 -4.69
N PHE A 12 18.94 -30.12 -4.66
CA PHE A 12 18.99 -28.71 -4.30
C PHE A 12 18.34 -27.80 -5.36
N MET A 13 18.53 -28.10 -6.65
CA MET A 13 17.88 -27.35 -7.73
C MET A 13 16.36 -27.51 -7.70
N THR A 14 15.83 -28.73 -7.53
CA THR A 14 14.38 -28.94 -7.47
C THR A 14 13.77 -28.35 -6.21
N GLY A 15 14.46 -28.41 -5.06
CA GLY A 15 14.00 -27.77 -3.81
C GLY A 15 13.82 -26.26 -3.92
N SER A 16 14.70 -25.58 -4.67
CA SER A 16 14.61 -24.12 -4.87
C SER A 16 13.41 -23.65 -5.69
N ILE A 17 12.87 -24.51 -6.58
CA ILE A 17 11.68 -24.20 -7.39
C ILE A 17 10.40 -24.27 -6.54
N PHE A 18 10.35 -25.15 -5.52
CA PHE A 18 9.18 -25.29 -4.65
C PHE A 18 9.18 -24.33 -3.45
N ALA A 19 10.34 -23.83 -3.01
CA ALA A 19 10.45 -22.89 -1.90
C ALA A 19 10.31 -21.41 -2.32
N GLY A 20 10.51 -21.11 -3.60
CA GLY A 20 10.51 -19.74 -4.13
C GLY A 20 9.16 -19.30 -4.68
N GLY A 21 8.30 -18.72 -3.84
CA GLY A 21 7.56 -17.53 -4.26
C GLY A 21 6.06 -17.66 -4.53
N ALA A 22 5.28 -18.11 -3.54
CA ALA A 22 4.00 -17.44 -3.32
C ALA A 22 4.30 -16.05 -2.74
N VAL A 23 4.74 -15.11 -3.59
CA VAL A 23 4.80 -13.69 -3.22
C VAL A 23 3.34 -13.25 -3.11
N HIS A 24 2.80 -13.29 -1.90
CA HIS A 24 1.54 -12.64 -1.60
C HIS A 24 1.75 -11.15 -1.85
N ALA A 25 1.36 -10.69 -3.04
CA ALA A 25 1.16 -9.28 -3.29
C ALA A 25 0.10 -8.82 -2.28
N LYS A 26 0.54 -8.14 -1.21
CA LYS A 26 -0.36 -7.45 -0.30
C LYS A 26 -0.93 -6.29 -1.09
N ALA A 27 -2.00 -6.56 -1.84
CA ALA A 27 -2.81 -5.52 -2.44
C ALA A 27 -3.29 -4.66 -1.27
N GLU A 28 -2.71 -3.46 -1.14
CA GLU A 28 -3.29 -2.42 -0.31
C GLU A 28 -4.72 -2.25 -0.82
N GLY A 29 -5.68 -2.61 0.04
CA GLY A 29 -7.09 -2.64 -0.31
C GLY A 29 -7.47 -1.34 -0.98
N LYS A 30 -8.19 -1.43 -2.10
CA LYS A 30 -8.73 -0.28 -2.81
C LYS A 30 -9.34 0.66 -1.76
N HIS A 31 -8.92 1.92 -1.75
CA HIS A 31 -9.44 2.92 -0.82
C HIS A 31 -10.93 3.12 -1.17
N GLU A 32 -11.80 2.28 -0.63
CA GLU A 32 -13.24 2.37 -0.88
C GLU A 32 -13.71 3.69 -0.31
N TRP A 33 -14.26 4.52 -1.19
CA TRP A 33 -14.87 5.77 -0.77
C TRP A 33 -16.09 5.42 0.07
N ASN A 34 -15.97 5.55 1.39
CA ASN A 34 -17.11 5.34 2.28
C ASN A 34 -18.10 6.50 2.08
N THR A 35 -19.12 6.24 1.27
CA THR A 35 -20.19 7.19 0.94
C THR A 35 -20.99 7.64 2.16
N ASN A 36 -20.95 6.87 3.25
CA ASN A 36 -21.65 7.17 4.50
C ASN A 36 -20.76 7.88 5.53
N LYS A 37 -19.49 8.15 5.21
CA LYS A 37 -18.62 8.93 6.10
C LYS A 37 -19.10 10.37 6.09
N PHE A 38 -19.43 10.91 7.26
CA PHE A 38 -19.71 12.33 7.39
C PHE A 38 -18.44 13.14 7.09
N LEU A 39 -18.51 14.03 6.09
CA LEU A 39 -17.39 14.85 5.66
C LEU A 39 -17.55 16.25 6.24
N ASN A 40 -16.53 16.71 6.96
CA ASN A 40 -16.42 18.10 7.37
C ASN A 40 -15.65 18.87 6.27
N ILE A 41 -16.37 19.62 5.43
CA ILE A 41 -15.79 20.37 4.31
C ILE A 41 -15.80 21.85 4.69
N ALA A 42 -14.62 22.46 4.82
CA ALA A 42 -14.52 23.90 5.04
C ALA A 42 -14.78 24.68 3.74
N HIS A 43 -15.99 25.21 3.61
CA HIS A 43 -16.39 26.00 2.46
C HIS A 43 -15.61 27.33 2.42
N ARG A 44 -14.68 27.43 1.44
CA ARG A 44 -13.75 28.57 1.23
C ARG A 44 -12.69 28.76 2.32
N GLY A 45 -12.30 27.67 2.99
CA GLY A 45 -11.43 27.72 4.18
C GLY A 45 -12.23 27.97 5.46
N ALA A 46 -11.58 28.38 6.54
CA ALA A 46 -12.23 28.81 7.78
C ALA A 46 -12.81 30.24 7.64
N SER A 47 -13.71 30.43 6.67
CA SER A 47 -14.25 31.72 6.23
C SER A 47 -14.97 32.54 7.32
N GLY A 48 -15.42 31.90 8.40
CA GLY A 48 -15.96 32.59 9.58
C GLY A 48 -14.89 33.21 10.51
N HIS A 49 -13.63 32.78 10.37
CA HIS A 49 -12.50 33.20 11.22
C HIS A 49 -11.47 34.07 10.47
N ALA A 50 -11.40 33.95 9.15
CA ALA A 50 -10.51 34.72 8.28
C ALA A 50 -11.16 34.97 6.90
N PRO A 51 -10.70 35.97 6.13
CA PRO A 51 -11.26 36.26 4.81
C PRO A 51 -11.24 35.04 3.88
N GLU A 52 -12.37 34.75 3.26
CA GLU A 52 -12.54 33.61 2.34
C GLU A 52 -11.54 33.63 1.17
N HIS A 53 -11.17 32.44 0.69
CA HIS A 53 -10.23 32.26 -0.43
C HIS A 53 -8.84 32.91 -0.22
N THR A 54 -8.36 32.96 1.02
CA THR A 54 -7.02 33.44 1.34
C THR A 54 -6.18 32.36 2.02
N PHE A 55 -4.86 32.47 1.98
CA PHE A 55 -3.98 31.59 2.75
C PHE A 55 -4.35 31.60 4.24
N ALA A 56 -4.62 32.79 4.79
CA ALA A 56 -5.04 32.92 6.18
C ALA A 56 -6.32 32.13 6.52
N SER A 57 -7.26 31.93 5.60
CA SER A 57 -8.43 31.06 5.85
C SER A 57 -8.15 29.58 5.61
N TYR A 58 -7.24 29.24 4.70
CA TYR A 58 -6.86 27.86 4.41
C TYR A 58 -5.95 27.25 5.47
N ASP A 59 -5.08 28.04 6.09
CA ASP A 59 -4.17 27.60 7.15
C ASP A 59 -4.88 27.20 8.46
N LEU A 60 -6.20 27.43 8.55
CA LEU A 60 -7.03 27.23 9.74
C LEU A 60 -7.94 25.99 9.68
N VAL A 61 -7.80 25.13 8.65
CA VAL A 61 -8.67 23.97 8.39
C VAL A 61 -7.93 22.66 8.50
#